data_AF-A0A956TPQ6-F1
#
_entry.id   AF-A0A956TPQ6-F1
#
_cell.length_a   1.000
_cell.length_b   1.000
_cell.length_c   1.000
_cell.angle_alpha   90.00
_cell.angle_beta   90.00
_cell.angle_gamma   90.00
#
_symmetry.space_group_name_H-M   'P 1'
#
loop_
_entity.id
_entity.type
_entity.pdbx_description
1 polymer ?
#
loop_
_entity_poly.entity_id
_entity_poly.type
_entity_poly.pdbx_seq_one_letter_code
_entity_poly.pdbx_strand_id
1 'polypeptide(L)' 'MTRKERISRFSSKTSAPPVYPWSVRWPVPLFPIDHLLASPDFSVVERRTLEPVGSDHLPVWVVLSLDN' A
#
# COMPACT_ATOMS: atom_id res chain seq x y z
N MET A 1 12.66 22.61 6.85
CA MET A 1 11.89 21.36 7.07
C MET A 1 12.72 20.19 6.60
N THR A 2 12.94 19.19 7.46
CA THR A 2 13.90 18.11 7.19
C THR A 2 13.19 16.79 6.84
N ARG A 3 13.81 15.97 5.97
CA ARG A 3 13.30 14.68 5.44
C ARG A 3 12.79 13.70 6.51
N LYS A 4 13.28 13.82 7.75
CA LYS A 4 12.87 12.97 8.88
C LYS A 4 11.46 13.29 9.39
N GLU A 5 11.01 14.53 9.25
CA GLU A 5 9.71 14.99 9.78
C GLU A 5 8.53 14.49 8.92
N ARG A 6 8.75 14.23 7.62
CA ARG A 6 7.70 13.81 6.67
C ARG A 6 7.26 12.36 6.89
N ILE A 7 8.17 11.48 7.31
CA ILE A 7 7.90 10.03 7.52
C ILE A 7 7.10 9.78 8.81
N SER A 8 7.19 10.68 9.80
CA SER A 8 6.56 10.55 11.12
C SER A 8 5.02 10.63 11.11
N ARG A 9 4.39 11.07 10.01
CA ARG A 9 2.91 11.18 9.94
C ARG A 9 2.20 9.92 9.47
N PHE A 10 2.93 8.89 9.03
CA PHE A 10 2.34 7.63 8.61
C PHE A 10 2.06 6.72 9.82
N SER A 11 1.25 7.20 10.77
CA SER A 11 0.64 6.33 11.79
C SER A 11 -0.59 5.69 11.16
N SER A 12 -0.38 4.64 10.38
CA SER A 12 -1.46 3.76 9.96
C SER A 12 -1.98 3.03 11.20
N LYS A 13 -2.93 3.63 11.92
CA LYS A 13 -3.79 2.93 12.88
C LYS A 13 -4.73 2.00 12.10
N THR A 14 -4.20 0.91 11.58
CA THR A 14 -4.99 -0.19 11.02
C THR A 14 -4.70 -1.41 11.88
N SER A 15 -5.67 -1.81 12.71
CA SER A 15 -5.58 -2.96 13.62
C SER A 15 -5.81 -4.31 12.93
N ALA A 16 -5.90 -4.32 11.60
CA ALA A 16 -6.05 -5.54 10.81
C ALA A 16 -4.67 -6.04 10.35
N PRO A 17 -4.43 -7.36 10.30
CA PRO A 17 -3.20 -7.91 9.76
C PRO A 17 -3.02 -7.46 8.29
N PRO A 18 -1.79 -7.21 7.83
CA PRO A 18 -1.53 -6.81 6.45
C PRO A 18 -2.05 -7.88 5.48
N VAL A 19 -3.05 -7.54 4.68
CA VAL A 19 -3.52 -8.38 3.57
C VAL A 19 -2.57 -8.14 2.41
N TYR A 20 -1.71 -9.11 2.13
CA TYR A 20 -0.71 -9.01 1.07
C TYR A 20 -1.30 -9.36 -0.29
N PRO A 21 -0.93 -8.62 -1.35
CA PRO A 21 -1.60 -8.70 -2.63
C PRO A 21 -1.22 -9.87 -3.52
N TRP A 22 -0.55 -10.91 -3.01
CA TRP A 22 -0.11 -12.02 -3.87
C TRP A 22 -0.58 -13.36 -3.31
N SER A 23 -1.40 -14.02 -4.11
CA SER A 23 -1.85 -15.40 -4.02
C SER A 23 -2.56 -15.86 -2.73
N VAL A 24 -3.84 -16.16 -2.87
CA VAL A 24 -4.69 -16.84 -1.88
C VAL A 24 -4.39 -18.36 -1.79
N ARG A 25 -3.34 -18.87 -2.48
CA ARG A 25 -3.20 -20.30 -2.80
C ARG A 25 -1.87 -20.97 -2.45
N TRP A 26 -0.84 -20.26 -1.97
CA TRP A 26 0.48 -20.85 -1.69
C TRP A 26 0.99 -20.48 -0.28
N PRO A 27 1.63 -21.40 0.48
CA PRO A 27 2.10 -21.15 1.84
C PRO A 27 3.51 -20.56 1.84
N VAL A 28 3.77 -19.58 0.97
CA VAL A 28 5.05 -18.87 0.89
C VAL A 28 4.90 -17.54 1.65
N PRO A 29 5.94 -17.09 2.38
CA PRO A 29 5.90 -15.83 3.12
C PRO A 29 5.53 -14.67 2.20
N LEU A 30 4.47 -13.94 2.58
CA LEU A 30 3.82 -12.96 1.73
C LEU A 30 4.65 -11.66 1.50
N PHE A 31 5.73 -11.69 0.72
CA PHE A 31 6.45 -10.56 0.09
C PHE A 31 5.58 -9.59 -0.74
N PRO A 32 5.41 -8.32 -0.34
CA PRO A 32 4.68 -7.35 -1.15
C PRO A 32 5.46 -7.03 -2.43
N ILE A 33 5.15 -7.72 -3.53
CA ILE A 33 5.79 -7.55 -4.85
C ILE A 33 5.10 -6.50 -5.72
N ASP A 34 3.86 -6.13 -5.39
CA ASP A 34 3.09 -5.13 -6.11
C ASP A 34 3.39 -3.73 -5.57
N HIS A 35 3.98 -2.89 -6.41
CA HIS A 35 4.46 -1.56 -6.05
C HIS A 35 3.79 -0.47 -6.89
N LEU A 36 3.44 0.63 -6.25
CA LEU A 36 3.08 1.89 -6.89
C LEU A 36 4.12 2.93 -6.46
N LEU A 37 4.92 3.40 -7.42
CA LEU A 37 5.90 4.46 -7.21
C LEU A 37 5.28 5.79 -7.67
N ALA A 38 5.43 6.84 -6.86
CA ALA A 38 4.90 8.17 -7.15
C ALA A 38 5.98 9.24 -6.97
N SER A 39 5.85 10.38 -7.66
CA SER A 39 6.69 11.56 -7.47
C SER A 39 6.59 12.08 -6.03
N PRO A 40 7.62 12.75 -5.47
CA PRO A 40 7.55 13.39 -4.16
C PRO A 40 6.48 14.48 -4.00
N ASP A 41 5.87 14.90 -5.12
CA ASP A 41 4.76 15.86 -5.19
C ASP A 41 3.40 15.22 -4.83
N PHE A 42 3.36 13.89 -4.72
CA PHE A 42 2.17 13.16 -4.30
C PHE A 42 2.28 12.67 -2.86
N SER A 43 1.19 12.82 -2.13
CA SER A 43 0.99 12.18 -0.83
C SER A 43 0.00 11.01 -0.95
N VAL A 44 0.29 9.91 -0.27
CA VAL A 44 -0.62 8.76 -0.16
C VAL A 44 -1.67 9.06 0.91
N VAL A 45 -2.93 9.17 0.50
CA VAL A 45 -4.08 9.43 1.37
C VAL A 45 -4.63 8.12 1.93
N GLU A 46 -4.76 7.11 1.08
CA GLU A 46 -5.28 5.79 1.44
C GLU A 46 -4.56 4.71 0.64
N ARG A 47 -4.32 3.56 1.28
CA ARG A 47 -3.87 2.34 0.60
C ARG A 47 -4.58 1.13 1.21
N ARG A 48 -5.18 0.29 0.38
CA ARG A 48 -5.77 -0.99 0.78
C ARG A 48 -5.63 -2.04 -0.32
N THR A 49 -5.62 -3.30 0.09
CA THR A 49 -5.72 -4.45 -0.82
C THR A 49 -7.20 -4.82 -0.96
N LEU A 50 -7.67 -5.07 -2.18
CA LEU A 50 -9.06 -5.40 -2.48
C LEU A 50 -9.30 -6.92 -2.56
N GLU A 51 -10.57 -7.28 -2.70
CA GLU A 51 -11.00 -8.67 -2.87
C GLU A 51 -10.46 -9.29 -4.17
N PRO A 52 -10.29 -10.63 -4.23
CA PRO A 52 -9.84 -11.31 -5.42
C PRO A 52 -10.80 -11.11 -6.60
N VAL A 53 -10.26 -10.79 -7.77
CA VAL A 53 -11.03 -10.61 -9.03
C VAL A 53 -10.79 -11.73 -10.04
N GLY A 54 -10.30 -12.89 -9.57
CA GLY A 54 -9.92 -14.03 -10.41
C GLY A 54 -8.48 -14.01 -10.91
N SER A 55 -7.68 -12.99 -10.57
CA SER A 55 -6.22 -12.99 -10.72
C SER A 55 -5.54 -13.72 -9.55
N ASP A 56 -4.36 -14.24 -9.80
CA ASP A 56 -3.39 -14.73 -8.81
C ASP A 56 -2.78 -13.60 -7.95
N HIS A 57 -2.94 -12.35 -8.36
CA HIS A 57 -2.68 -11.14 -7.57
C HIS A 57 -3.99 -10.51 -7.08
N LEU A 58 -3.96 -9.92 -5.89
CA LEU A 58 -5.03 -9.08 -5.37
C LEU A 58 -4.82 -7.64 -5.84
N PRO A 59 -5.88 -6.92 -6.20
CA PRO A 59 -5.77 -5.52 -6.58
C PRO A 59 -5.31 -4.65 -5.40
N VAL A 60 -4.43 -3.69 -5.67
CA VAL A 60 -4.03 -2.65 -4.71
C VAL A 60 -4.74 -1.35 -5.09
N TRP A 61 -5.53 -0.80 -4.17
CA TRP A 61 -6.17 0.50 -4.30
C TRP A 61 -5.36 1.56 -3.55
N VAL A 62 -5.01 2.63 -4.24
CA VAL A 62 -4.27 3.77 -3.67
C VAL A 62 -4.97 5.07 -4.05
N VAL A 63 -5.21 5.92 -3.05
CA VAL A 63 -5.67 7.29 -3.27
C VAL A 63 -4.50 8.24 -3.05
N LEU A 64 -4.23 9.08 -4.06
CA LEU A 64 -3.16 10.08 -4.03
C LEU A 64 -3.73 11.49 -3.97
N SER A 65 -3.08 12.36 -3.20
CA SER A 65 -3.26 13.80 -3.24
C SER A 65 -2.07 14.43 -3.96
N LEU A 66 -2.33 15.44 -4.80
CA LEU A 66 -1.28 16.29 -5.37
C LEU A 66 -1.05 17.46 -4.42
N ASP A 67 0.16 17.55 -3.87
CA ASP A 67 0.54 18.61 -2.95
C ASP A 67 1.37 19.63 -3.76
N ASN A 68 0.68 20.65 -4.30
CA ASN A 68 1.32 21.79 -4.97
C ASN A 68 1.77 22.87 -3.97
#